data_AF-A0AAE6IJX8-F1
#
_entry.id   AF-A0AAE6IJX8-F1
#
_cell.length_a   1.000
_cell.length_b   1.000
_cell.length_c   1.000
_cell.angle_alpha   90.00
_cell.angle_beta   90.00
_cell.angle_gamma   90.00
#
_symmetry.space_group_name_H-M   'P 1'
#
loop_
_entity.id
_entity.type
_entity.pdbx_description
1 polymer ?
#
loop_
_entity_poly.entity_id
_entity_poly.type
_entity_poly.pdbx_seq_one_letter_code
_entity_poly.pdbx_strand_id
1 'polypeptide(L)'
;MKIIVLVIMLVLVAYIFWQRWLLKQQSYDLANLEKACDGYKSQIQNMAIQHQSTFNALQAQKLMLELVGSDLNKVIKGDYSVQPVSEKEMKDIKRKVMEITGKEI
;
A
#
# COMPACT_ATOMS: atom_id res chain seq x y z
N MET A 1 58.60 14.88 -29.71
CA MET A 1 57.49 13.99 -30.13
C MET A 1 57.18 12.87 -29.13
N LYS A 2 58.13 12.02 -28.74
CA LYS A 2 57.87 10.85 -27.85
C LYS A 2 57.25 11.20 -26.47
N ILE A 3 57.69 12.30 -25.85
CA ILE A 3 57.19 12.74 -24.53
C ILE A 3 55.72 13.20 -24.60
N ILE A 4 55.36 13.92 -25.66
CA ILE A 4 53.98 14.42 -25.85
C ILE A 4 53.01 13.24 -25.99
N VAL A 5 53.40 12.20 -26.75
CA VAL A 5 52.59 10.99 -26.91
C VAL A 5 52.41 10.25 -25.58
N LEU A 6 53.45 10.18 -24.74
CA LEU A 6 53.37 9.57 -23.40
C LEU A 6 52.42 10.34 -22.47
N VAL A 7 52.47 11.67 -22.50
CA VAL A 7 51.56 12.51 -21.69
C VAL A 7 50.12 12.33 -22.12
N ILE A 8 49.84 12.31 -23.43
CA ILE A 8 48.50 12.08 -23.97
C ILE A 8 47.98 10.69 -23.55
N MET A 9 48.82 9.66 -23.65
CA MET A 9 48.47 8.29 -23.21
C MET A 9 48.12 8.25 -21.72
N LEU A 10 48.89 8.90 -20.85
CA LEU A 10 48.63 8.93 -19.41
C LEU A 10 47.30 9.63 -19.08
N VAL A 11 47.00 10.74 -19.75
CA VAL A 11 45.72 11.45 -19.58
C VAL A 11 44.54 10.58 -20.02
N LEU A 12 44.66 9.87 -21.14
CA LEU A 12 43.62 8.96 -21.61
C LEU A 12 43.40 7.80 -20.63
N VAL A 13 44.47 7.21 -20.09
CA VAL A 13 44.36 6.12 -19.10
C VAL A 13 43.69 6.61 -17.81
N ALA A 14 44.09 7.79 -17.31
CA ALA A 14 43.48 8.40 -16.13
C ALA A 14 41.98 8.70 -16.37
N TYR A 15 41.64 9.21 -17.56
CA TYR A 15 40.26 9.49 -17.94
C TYR A 15 39.41 8.22 -18.01
N ILE A 16 39.92 7.13 -18.61
CA ILE A 16 39.23 5.84 -18.67
C ILE A 16 39.01 5.26 -17.27
N PHE A 17 40.02 5.38 -16.38
CA PHE A 17 39.89 4.91 -15.01
C PHE A 17 38.84 5.69 -14.23
N TRP A 18 38.84 7.02 -14.36
CA TRP A 18 37.84 7.90 -13.75
C TRP A 18 36.42 7.59 -14.25
N GLN A 19 36.25 7.42 -15.56
CA GLN A 19 34.98 7.03 -16.18
C GLN A 19 34.47 5.69 -15.62
N ARG A 20 35.34 4.68 -15.53
CA ARG A 20 34.98 3.37 -14.96
C ARG A 20 34.60 3.46 -13.48
N TRP A 21 35.28 4.30 -12.71
CA TRP A 21 34.96 4.51 -11.30
C TRP A 21 33.59 5.18 -11.14
N LEU A 22 33.32 6.24 -11.90
CA LEU A 22 32.01 6.92 -11.91
C LEU A 22 30.87 5.97 -12.26
N LEU A 23 31.02 5.14 -13.29
CA LEU A 23 30.01 4.17 -13.69
C LEU A 23 29.71 3.16 -12.59
N LYS A 24 30.74 2.70 -11.86
CA LYS A 24 30.54 1.79 -10.72
C LYS A 24 29.79 2.48 -9.58
N GLN A 25 30.15 3.73 -9.26
CA GLN A 25 29.49 4.52 -8.23
C GLN A 25 28.00 4.70 -8.54
N GLN A 26 27.68 5.16 -9.76
CA GLN A 26 26.30 5.36 -10.19
C GLN A 26 25.50 4.04 -10.20
N SER A 27 26.12 2.93 -10.61
CA SER A 27 25.45 1.63 -10.61
C SER A 27 25.11 1.17 -9.19
N TYR A 28 25.99 1.45 -8.22
CA TYR A 28 25.75 1.13 -6.81
C TYR A 28 24.61 1.97 -6.22
N ASP A 29 24.61 3.27 -6.49
CA ASP A 29 23.57 4.18 -6.04
C ASP A 29 22.20 3.81 -6.64
N LEU A 30 22.16 3.45 -7.93
CA LEU A 30 20.95 3.02 -8.61
C LEU A 30 20.39 1.71 -8.02
N ALA A 31 21.27 0.73 -7.74
CA ALA A 31 20.87 -0.53 -7.12
C ALA A 31 20.32 -0.34 -5.69
N ASN A 32 20.88 0.60 -4.93
CA ASN A 32 20.35 0.94 -3.60
C ASN A 32 18.99 1.65 -3.69
N LEU A 33 18.83 2.52 -4.68
CA LEU A 33 17.56 3.21 -4.94
C LEU A 33 16.46 2.23 -5.37
N GLU A 34 16.80 1.25 -6.21
CA GLU A 34 15.88 0.19 -6.63
C GLU A 34 15.41 -0.65 -5.44
N LYS A 35 16.34 -1.09 -4.58
CA LYS A 35 15.99 -1.79 -3.32
C LYS A 35 15.10 -0.97 -2.40
N ALA A 36 15.38 0.33 -2.27
CA ALA A 36 14.55 1.22 -1.47
C ALA A 36 13.14 1.34 -2.07
N CYS A 37 13.03 1.48 -3.38
CA CYS A 37 11.76 1.57 -4.10
C CYS A 37 10.92 0.30 -3.93
N ASP A 38 11.54 -0.89 -4.03
CA ASP A 38 10.87 -2.16 -3.76
C ASP A 38 10.38 -2.26 -2.31
N GLY A 39 11.19 -1.80 -1.36
CA GLY A 39 10.82 -1.72 0.05
C GLY A 39 9.62 -0.81 0.28
N TYR A 40 9.58 0.37 -0.35
CA TYR A 40 8.43 1.28 -0.27
C TYR A 40 7.18 0.70 -0.94
N LYS A 41 7.34 0.05 -2.10
CA LYS A 41 6.24 -0.61 -2.81
C LYS A 41 5.59 -1.68 -1.93
N SER A 42 6.40 -2.52 -1.28
CA SER A 42 5.91 -3.54 -0.35
C SER A 42 5.17 -2.92 0.84
N GLN A 43 5.71 -1.85 1.42
CA GLN A 43 5.04 -1.13 2.52
C GLN A 43 3.69 -0.55 2.10
N ILE A 44 3.60 0.08 0.93
CA ILE A 44 2.34 0.63 0.40
C ILE A 44 1.32 -0.48 0.17
N GLN A 45 1.74 -1.62 -0.40
CA GLN A 45 0.86 -2.77 -0.59
C GLN A 45 0.32 -3.31 0.73
N ASN A 46 1.19 -3.47 1.73
CA ASN A 46 0.77 -3.94 3.06
C ASN A 46 -0.20 -2.96 3.73
N MET A 47 0.08 -1.65 3.63
CA MET A 47 -0.80 -0.61 4.15
C MET A 47 -2.16 -0.62 3.45
N ALA A 48 -2.19 -0.80 2.12
CA ALA A 48 -3.43 -0.92 1.36
C ALA A 48 -4.26 -2.15 1.79
N ILE A 49 -3.62 -3.31 1.98
CA ILE A 49 -4.28 -4.53 2.47
C ILE A 49 -4.86 -4.30 3.88
N GLN A 50 -4.08 -3.68 4.78
CA GLN A 50 -4.52 -3.40 6.13
C GLN A 50 -5.69 -2.41 6.17
N HIS A 51 -5.65 -1.34 5.37
CA HIS A 51 -6.76 -0.41 5.22
C HIS A 51 -8.00 -1.09 4.65
N GLN A 52 -7.85 -1.94 3.64
CA GLN A 52 -8.98 -2.69 3.07
C GLN A 52 -9.62 -3.61 4.11
N SER A 53 -8.81 -4.32 4.89
CA SER A 53 -9.31 -5.19 5.97
C SER A 53 -10.06 -4.38 7.04
N THR A 54 -9.52 -3.24 7.45
CA THR A 54 -10.15 -2.34 8.43
C THR A 54 -11.46 -1.76 7.90
N PHE A 55 -11.48 -1.38 6.62
CA PHE A 55 -12.67 -0.86 5.95
C PHE A 55 -13.77 -1.92 5.83
N ASN A 56 -13.41 -3.15 5.48
CA ASN A 56 -14.34 -4.28 5.46
C ASN A 56 -14.92 -4.54 6.86
N ALA A 57 -14.11 -4.48 7.91
CA ALA A 57 -14.58 -4.63 9.29
C ALA A 57 -15.56 -3.52 9.70
N LEU A 58 -15.28 -2.26 9.34
CA LEU A 58 -16.18 -1.13 9.59
C LEU A 58 -17.50 -1.27 8.82
N GLN A 59 -17.46 -1.70 7.56
CA GLN A 59 -18.68 -1.96 6.80
C GLN A 59 -19.51 -3.08 7.43
N ALA A 60 -18.87 -4.18 7.83
CA ALA A 60 -19.56 -5.26 8.51
C ALA A 60 -20.21 -4.78 9.82
N GLN A 61 -19.51 -3.97 10.63
CA GLN A 61 -20.07 -3.39 11.85
C GLN A 61 -21.25 -2.46 11.57
N LYS A 62 -21.16 -1.63 10.52
CA LYS A 62 -22.28 -0.78 10.09
C LYS A 62 -23.50 -1.62 9.70
N LEU A 63 -23.29 -2.69 8.92
CA LEU A 63 -24.36 -3.60 8.52
C LEU A 63 -24.97 -4.36 9.71
N MET A 64 -24.16 -4.73 10.71
CA MET A 64 -24.66 -5.32 11.95
C MET A 64 -25.53 -4.35 12.75
N LEU A 65 -25.18 -3.07 12.78
CA LEU A 65 -26.03 -2.03 13.40
C LEU A 65 -27.35 -1.90 12.66
N GLU A 66 -27.31 -1.87 11.33
CA GLU A 66 -28.51 -1.87 10.47
C GLU A 66 -29.37 -3.11 10.72
N LEU A 67 -28.77 -4.29 10.91
CA LEU A 67 -29.48 -5.55 11.21
C LEU A 67 -30.27 -5.49 12.53
N VAL A 68 -29.73 -4.82 13.54
CA VAL A 68 -30.37 -4.62 14.84
C VAL A 68 -31.40 -3.48 14.80
N GLY A 69 -31.53 -2.80 13.66
CA GLY A 69 -32.50 -1.72 13.49
C GLY A 69 -32.00 -0.35 13.95
N SER A 70 -30.69 -0.19 14.04
CA SER A 70 -30.04 1.07 14.39
C SER A 70 -29.13 1.53 13.25
N ASP A 71 -28.56 2.72 13.39
CA ASP A 71 -27.57 3.23 12.45
C ASP A 71 -26.45 3.97 13.19
N LEU A 72 -25.32 4.13 12.51
CA LEU A 72 -24.14 4.77 13.08
C LEU A 72 -24.40 6.22 13.51
N ASN A 73 -25.27 6.95 12.81
CA ASN A 73 -25.61 8.33 13.16
C ASN A 73 -26.45 8.43 14.43
N LYS A 74 -27.40 7.50 14.64
CA LYS A 74 -28.17 7.40 15.87
C LYS A 74 -27.27 7.12 17.06
N VAL A 75 -26.38 6.13 16.94
CA VAL A 75 -25.43 5.78 18.00
C VAL A 75 -24.49 6.95 18.32
N ILE A 76 -23.96 7.66 17.32
CA ILE A 76 -23.11 8.84 17.54
C ILE A 76 -23.86 9.97 18.24
N LYS A 77 -25.16 10.12 17.97
CA LYS A 77 -26.03 11.12 18.62
C LYS A 77 -26.52 10.67 20.01
N GLY A 78 -26.13 9.49 20.48
CA GLY A 78 -26.57 8.92 21.75
C GLY A 78 -27.99 8.37 21.73
N ASP A 79 -28.58 8.16 20.55
CA ASP A 79 -29.87 7.53 20.35
C ASP A 79 -29.67 6.01 20.13
N TYR A 80 -30.09 5.22 21.11
CA TYR A 80 -30.01 3.75 21.07
C TYR A 80 -31.35 3.10 20.69
N SER A 81 -32.30 3.88 20.15
CA SER A 81 -33.55 3.33 19.65
C SER A 81 -33.32 2.36 18.49
N VAL A 82 -34.05 1.25 18.54
CA VAL A 82 -34.03 0.19 17.53
C VAL A 82 -35.37 0.13 16.83
N GLN A 83 -35.36 0.09 15.50
CA GLN A 83 -36.54 -0.12 14.68
C GLN A 83 -36.45 -1.49 14.00
N PRO A 84 -37.44 -2.37 14.19
CA PRO A 84 -37.39 -3.71 13.62
C PRO A 84 -37.27 -3.63 12.09
N VAL A 85 -36.30 -4.37 11.58
CA VAL A 85 -35.96 -4.43 10.16
C VAL A 85 -36.88 -5.44 9.46
N SER A 86 -37.27 -5.20 8.21
CA SER A 86 -38.07 -6.17 7.47
C SER A 86 -37.29 -7.46 7.16
N GLU A 87 -37.99 -8.60 6.98
CA GLU A 87 -37.34 -9.87 6.62
C GLU A 87 -36.52 -9.78 5.32
N LYS A 88 -37.00 -8.96 4.36
CA LYS A 88 -36.32 -8.74 3.09
C LYS A 88 -34.99 -8.02 3.27
N GLU A 89 -34.97 -6.97 4.07
CA GLU A 89 -33.77 -6.21 4.40
C GLU A 89 -32.80 -7.02 5.26
N MET A 90 -33.31 -7.77 6.26
CA MET A 90 -32.52 -8.69 7.07
C MET A 90 -31.76 -9.71 6.19
N LYS A 91 -32.43 -10.30 5.19
CA LYS A 91 -31.81 -11.25 4.25
C LYS A 91 -30.77 -10.58 3.35
N ASP A 92 -30.99 -9.33 2.95
CA ASP A 92 -30.03 -8.57 2.14
C ASP A 92 -28.78 -8.20 2.93
N ILE A 93 -28.96 -7.75 4.18
CA ILE A 93 -27.86 -7.42 5.10
C ILE A 93 -27.02 -8.66 5.41
N LYS A 94 -27.65 -9.79 5.74
CA LYS A 94 -26.93 -11.06 5.99
C LYS A 94 -26.07 -11.47 4.79
N ARG A 95 -26.59 -11.33 3.57
CA ARG A 95 -25.83 -11.61 2.33
C ARG A 95 -24.61 -10.69 2.19
N LYS A 96 -24.80 -9.38 2.36
CA LYS A 96 -23.72 -8.39 2.26
C LYS A 96 -22.62 -8.64 3.31
N VAL A 97 -22.99 -9.00 4.53
CA VAL A 97 -21.99 -9.33 5.56
C VAL A 97 -21.26 -10.64 5.24
N MET A 98 -21.94 -11.63 4.69
CA MET A 98 -21.31 -12.86 4.20
C MET A 98 -20.30 -12.58 3.08
N GLU A 99 -20.65 -11.69 2.14
CA GLU A 99 -19.73 -11.26 1.06
C GLU A 99 -18.48 -10.57 1.60
N ILE A 100 -18.62 -9.78 2.68
CA ILE A 100 -17.50 -9.01 3.26
C ILE A 100 -16.63 -9.86 4.20
N THR A 101 -17.24 -10.76 4.98
CA THR A 101 -16.57 -11.51 6.07
C THR A 101 -16.29 -12.97 5.74
N GLY A 102 -16.93 -13.51 4.71
CA GLY A 102 -16.89 -14.94 4.36
C GLY A 102 -17.62 -15.84 5.35
N LYS A 103 -18.38 -15.29 6.31
CA LYS A 103 -19.08 -16.05 7.36
C LYS A 103 -20.58 -15.83 7.28
N GLU A 104 -21.33 -16.91 7.50
CA GLU A 104 -22.78 -16.86 7.70
C GLU A 104 -23.11 -16.36 9.12
N ILE A 105 -24.19 -15.58 9.24
CA ILE A 105 -24.72 -15.00 10.49
C ILE A 105 -26.24 -14.95 10.45
#